data_AF-A0AAV5QQI3-F1
#
_entry.id   AF-A0AAV5QQI3-F1
#
_cell.length_a   1.000
_cell.length_b   1.000
_cell.length_c   1.000
_cell.angle_alpha   90.00
_cell.angle_beta   90.00
_cell.angle_gamma   90.00
#
_symmetry.space_group_name_H-M   'P 1'
#
loop_
_entity.id
_entity.type
_entity.pdbx_description
1 polymer ?
#
loop_
_entity_poly.entity_id
_entity_poly.type
_entity_poly.pdbx_seq_one_letter_code
_entity_poly.pdbx_strand_id
1 'polypeptide(L)'
;MTFPKELQETFTSAEIVYLAENELIEVISNVSMNDKLSLISTELPKFRVMSTYKIPIWLAIILRKQNKITVPPPEWLNENYLANKYQEEVTNQTAFTQLPNNWLEVSKIFLKHFVQDLIDNEDVLLKLIQDLKEIRLVKLRKGLNNLNEINLGFNDLSLMEINEFRPFISRVMGNLAKFQKSLENEEGVENYDDAEDPGDDNAYDDDDDDDDLDNRNTSTGGRKDSTMAEANDDIDDEDMEMEDIVNEFEL
;
A
#
# COMPACT_ATOMS: atom_id res chain seq x y z
N MET A 1 -3.92 28.71 14.43
CA MET A 1 -2.57 28.23 14.09
C MET A 1 -2.60 27.75 12.66
N THR A 2 -1.97 28.44 11.71
CA THR A 2 -1.95 27.99 10.31
C THR A 2 -0.80 27.00 10.14
N PHE A 3 -1.09 25.80 9.67
CA PHE A 3 -0.05 24.80 9.42
C PHE A 3 0.86 25.23 8.24
N PRO A 4 2.19 25.04 8.31
CA PRO A 4 3.09 25.35 7.19
C PRO A 4 2.64 24.66 5.90
N LYS A 5 2.62 25.39 4.78
CA LYS A 5 2.10 24.86 3.49
C LYS A 5 2.84 23.61 3.01
N GLU A 6 4.13 23.52 3.28
CA GLU A 6 5.00 22.41 2.86
C GLU A 6 4.64 21.07 3.52
N LEU A 7 4.05 21.11 4.72
CA LEU A 7 3.69 19.90 5.48
C LEU A 7 2.21 19.51 5.32
N GLN A 8 1.42 20.29 4.58
CA GLN A 8 -0.01 20.01 4.43
C GLN A 8 -0.29 18.74 3.62
N GLU A 9 0.64 18.33 2.75
CA GLU A 9 0.45 17.21 1.82
C GLU A 9 1.11 15.91 2.30
N THR A 10 2.21 15.97 3.06
CA THR A 10 2.99 14.80 3.49
C THR A 10 3.52 14.94 4.91
N PHE A 11 3.82 13.81 5.54
CA PHE A 11 4.48 13.76 6.85
C PHE A 11 5.99 13.84 6.68
N THR A 12 6.68 14.40 7.67
CA THR A 12 8.14 14.27 7.79
C THR A 12 8.51 12.86 8.24
N SER A 13 9.72 12.40 7.89
CA SER A 13 10.21 11.09 8.37
C SER A 13 10.24 11.00 9.90
N ALA A 14 10.43 12.13 10.60
CA ALA A 14 10.39 12.19 12.06
C ALA A 14 8.97 11.99 12.62
N GLU A 15 7.95 12.58 11.99
CA GLU A 15 6.54 12.38 12.37
C GLU A 15 6.11 10.93 12.16
N ILE A 16 6.56 10.29 11.08
CA ILE A 16 6.23 8.87 10.83
C ILE A 16 6.85 7.97 11.89
N VAL A 17 8.11 8.20 12.25
CA VAL A 17 8.76 7.49 13.36
C VAL A 17 8.01 7.74 14.67
N TYR A 18 7.59 8.99 14.93
CA TYR A 18 6.79 9.33 16.10
C TYR A 18 5.43 8.61 16.13
N LEU A 19 4.79 8.41 14.97
CA LEU A 19 3.57 7.61 14.88
C LEU A 19 3.85 6.15 15.22
N ALA A 20 4.93 5.58 14.67
CA ALA A 20 5.36 4.21 14.94
C ALA A 20 5.73 3.98 16.41
N GLU A 21 6.20 4.99 17.14
CA GLU A 21 6.50 4.88 18.58
C GLU A 21 5.29 4.51 19.46
N ASN A 22 4.06 4.67 18.96
CA ASN A 22 2.84 4.27 19.67
C ASN A 22 2.56 2.76 19.59
N GLU A 23 3.28 2.03 18.74
CA GLU A 23 3.14 0.58 18.61
C GLU A 23 3.55 -0.14 19.90
N LEU A 24 2.82 -1.20 20.25
CA LEU A 24 3.05 -1.99 21.45
C LEU A 24 4.10 -3.06 21.19
N ILE A 25 5.16 -3.07 21.99
CA ILE A 25 6.20 -4.09 21.96
C ILE A 25 6.28 -4.86 23.27
N GLU A 26 6.77 -6.09 23.19
CA GLU A 26 7.03 -6.93 24.36
C GLU A 26 8.38 -6.57 24.97
N VAL A 27 8.39 -6.33 26.29
CA VAL A 27 9.60 -5.97 27.03
C VAL A 27 9.71 -6.81 28.29
N ILE A 28 10.95 -7.08 28.71
CA ILE A 28 11.26 -7.80 29.95
C ILE A 28 11.70 -6.77 30.99
N SER A 29 11.04 -6.76 32.14
CA SER A 29 11.44 -5.87 33.24
C SER A 29 12.60 -6.45 34.05
N ASN A 30 13.63 -5.63 34.28
CA ASN A 30 14.75 -5.97 35.17
C ASN A 30 14.52 -5.49 36.61
N VAL A 31 13.47 -4.69 36.83
CA VAL A 31 13.16 -4.07 38.12
C VAL A 31 11.80 -4.52 38.65
N SER A 32 11.70 -4.56 39.98
CA SER A 32 10.42 -4.67 40.68
C SER A 32 9.92 -3.27 41.00
N MET A 33 8.74 -2.90 40.51
CA MET A 33 8.03 -1.70 40.95
C MET A 33 6.83 -2.11 41.80
N ASN A 34 6.87 -1.74 43.07
CA ASN A 34 5.83 -2.11 44.03
C ASN A 34 4.55 -1.30 43.84
N ASP A 35 4.65 -0.11 43.24
CA ASP A 35 3.53 0.80 43.01
C ASP A 35 3.04 0.71 41.56
N LYS A 36 1.72 0.80 41.41
CA LYS A 36 1.11 1.00 40.08
C LYS A 36 1.34 2.44 39.67
N LEU A 37 1.83 2.68 38.47
CA LEU A 37 1.98 4.04 37.95
C LEU A 37 0.76 4.38 37.10
N SER A 38 -0.12 5.22 37.63
CA SER A 38 -1.23 5.79 36.85
C SER A 38 -0.68 6.91 35.98
N LEU A 39 -0.60 6.70 34.67
CA LEU A 39 -0.36 7.77 33.71
C LEU A 39 -1.70 8.43 33.35
N ILE A 40 -1.64 9.58 32.69
CA ILE A 40 -2.83 10.33 32.24
C ILE A 40 -3.67 9.50 31.26
N SER A 41 -3.01 8.70 30.42
CA SER A 41 -3.66 7.89 29.37
C SER A 41 -3.88 6.43 29.79
N THR A 42 -2.94 5.86 30.54
CA THR A 42 -2.92 4.42 30.84
C THR A 42 -2.37 4.12 32.23
N GLU A 43 -2.87 3.07 32.87
CA GLU A 43 -2.28 2.54 34.10
C GLU A 43 -1.22 1.49 33.76
N LEU A 44 0.02 1.71 34.22
CA LEU A 44 1.05 0.69 34.09
C LEU A 44 0.90 -0.37 35.18
N PRO A 45 0.98 -1.67 34.81
CA PRO A 45 0.96 -2.73 35.79
C PRO A 45 2.20 -2.65 36.69
N LYS A 46 2.11 -3.29 37.86
CA LYS A 46 3.28 -3.47 38.73
C LYS A 46 4.30 -4.32 38.00
N PHE A 47 5.46 -3.75 37.71
CA PHE A 47 6.56 -4.48 37.10
C PHE A 47 7.14 -5.47 38.11
N ARG A 48 7.24 -6.73 37.68
CA ARG A 48 7.97 -7.79 38.37
C ARG A 48 9.22 -8.10 37.56
N VAL A 49 10.29 -8.42 38.27
CA VAL A 49 11.57 -8.81 37.67
C VAL A 49 11.37 -10.05 36.79
N MET A 50 12.05 -10.10 35.64
CA MET A 50 12.01 -11.18 34.66
C MET A 50 10.59 -11.52 34.17
N SER A 51 9.68 -10.55 34.18
CA SER A 51 8.32 -10.70 33.63
C SER A 51 8.16 -9.87 32.36
N THR A 52 7.43 -10.42 31.38
CA THR A 52 7.16 -9.78 30.09
C THR A 52 5.91 -8.91 30.15
N TYR A 53 5.99 -7.72 29.56
CA TYR A 53 4.90 -6.75 29.49
C TYR A 53 4.79 -6.15 28.09
N LYS A 54 3.56 -5.81 27.66
CA LYS A 54 3.32 -5.06 26.43
C LYS A 54 3.22 -3.58 26.74
N ILE A 55 4.15 -2.78 26.23
CA ILE A 55 4.16 -1.33 26.40
C ILE A 55 4.46 -0.63 25.07
N PRO A 56 4.05 0.65 24.91
CA PRO A 56 4.42 1.42 23.73
C PRO A 56 5.94 1.61 23.62
N ILE A 57 6.44 1.69 22.39
CA ILE A 57 7.86 1.91 22.11
C ILE A 57 8.38 3.19 22.76
N TRP A 58 7.64 4.31 22.72
CA TRP A 58 8.07 5.56 23.37
C TRP A 58 8.37 5.37 24.86
N LEU A 59 7.58 4.56 25.55
CA LEU A 59 7.78 4.27 26.98
C LEU A 59 8.95 3.33 27.18
N ALA A 60 9.09 2.33 26.30
CA ALA A 60 10.23 1.42 26.32
C ALA A 60 11.55 2.18 26.18
N ILE A 61 11.65 3.16 25.28
CA ILE A 61 12.84 4.01 25.12
C ILE A 61 13.18 4.75 26.43
N ILE A 62 12.18 5.29 27.13
CA ILE A 62 12.39 6.00 28.40
C ILE A 62 12.90 5.04 29.48
N LEU A 63 12.27 3.87 29.63
CA LEU A 63 12.66 2.87 30.64
C LEU A 63 14.02 2.25 30.34
N ARG A 64 14.37 2.12 29.06
CA ARG A 64 15.67 1.64 28.58
C ARG A 64 16.80 2.59 28.95
N LYS A 65 16.62 3.91 28.76
CA LYS A 65 17.58 4.92 29.20
C LYS A 65 17.83 4.89 30.72
N GLN A 66 16.87 4.37 31.48
CA GLN A 66 16.99 4.15 32.93
C GLN A 66 17.53 2.76 33.30
N ASN A 67 17.90 1.92 32.32
CA ASN A 67 18.34 0.53 32.49
C ASN A 67 17.34 -0.37 33.24
N LYS A 68 16.04 -0.07 33.14
CA LYS A 68 14.98 -0.79 33.85
C LYS A 68 14.40 -1.97 33.08
N ILE A 69 14.60 -2.01 31.77
CA ILE A 69 14.05 -3.04 30.89
C ILE A 69 15.10 -3.54 29.89
N THR A 70 14.87 -4.75 29.43
CA THR A 70 15.51 -5.37 28.26
C THR A 70 14.42 -5.62 27.23
N VAL A 71 14.67 -5.26 25.98
CA VAL A 71 13.71 -5.36 24.89
C VAL A 71 14.18 -6.41 23.89
N PRO A 72 13.56 -7.59 23.84
CA PRO A 72 13.90 -8.57 22.81
C PRO A 72 13.62 -7.99 21.41
N PRO A 73 14.46 -8.29 20.40
CA PRO A 73 14.19 -7.88 19.04
C PRO A 73 12.90 -8.54 18.52
N PRO A 74 12.14 -7.88 17.62
CA PRO A 74 11.01 -8.49 16.94
C PRO A 74 11.46 -9.72 16.15
N GLU A 75 10.58 -10.73 16.03
CA GLU A 75 10.91 -11.99 15.35
C GLU A 75 11.35 -11.82 13.88
N TRP A 76 10.87 -10.77 13.22
CA TRP A 76 11.21 -10.44 11.84
C TRP A 76 12.55 -9.68 11.70
N LEU A 77 13.06 -9.08 12.78
CA LEU A 77 14.30 -8.30 12.77
C LEU A 77 15.50 -9.22 13.07
N ASN A 78 15.75 -10.14 12.15
CA ASN A 78 16.92 -11.01 12.18
C ASN A 78 17.50 -11.16 10.77
N GLU A 79 18.77 -11.54 10.69
CA GLU A 79 19.50 -11.66 9.42
C GLU A 79 18.81 -12.66 8.47
N ASN A 80 18.45 -13.84 8.97
CA ASN A 80 17.89 -14.92 8.16
C ASN A 80 16.54 -14.56 7.52
N TYR A 81 15.67 -13.89 8.26
CA TYR A 81 14.34 -13.47 7.83
C TYR A 81 14.46 -12.35 6.80
N LEU A 82 15.27 -11.34 7.06
CA LEU A 82 15.48 -10.23 6.13
C LEU A 82 16.16 -10.70 4.84
N ALA A 83 17.15 -11.60 4.92
CA ALA A 83 17.78 -12.19 3.75
C ALA A 83 16.79 -13.01 2.91
N ASN A 84 15.90 -13.78 3.55
CA ASN A 84 14.84 -14.50 2.86
C ASN A 84 13.86 -13.53 2.18
N LYS A 85 13.39 -12.49 2.89
CA LYS A 85 12.50 -11.47 2.31
C LYS A 85 13.15 -10.71 1.16
N TYR A 86 14.43 -10.43 1.24
CA TYR A 86 15.19 -9.87 0.13
C TYR A 86 15.17 -10.80 -1.09
N GLN A 87 15.44 -12.09 -0.92
CA GLN A 87 15.38 -13.06 -2.02
C GLN A 87 13.96 -13.18 -2.61
N GLU A 88 12.92 -13.27 -1.77
CA GLU A 88 11.53 -13.26 -2.22
C GLU A 88 11.20 -12.01 -3.05
N GLU A 89 11.68 -10.83 -2.62
CA GLU A 89 11.43 -9.56 -3.30
C GLU A 89 12.15 -9.46 -4.65
N VAL A 90 13.34 -10.05 -4.78
CA VAL A 90 14.09 -10.15 -6.04
C VAL A 90 13.41 -11.13 -7.00
N THR A 91 13.00 -12.30 -6.52
CA THR A 91 12.37 -13.34 -7.36
C THR A 91 10.99 -12.91 -7.83
N ASN A 92 10.18 -12.32 -6.96
CA ASN A 92 8.82 -11.89 -7.30
C ASN A 92 8.83 -10.46 -7.81
N GLN A 93 8.73 -10.23 -9.11
CA GLN A 93 8.74 -8.88 -9.69
C GLN A 93 7.38 -8.16 -9.65
N THR A 94 6.28 -8.90 -9.45
CA THR A 94 4.91 -8.36 -9.63
C THR A 94 4.27 -7.89 -8.33
N ALA A 95 4.49 -8.60 -7.24
CA ALA A 95 3.96 -8.27 -5.92
C ALA A 95 5.06 -7.93 -4.92
N PHE A 96 4.72 -7.09 -3.95
CA PHE A 96 5.56 -6.82 -2.79
C PHE A 96 5.51 -7.98 -1.82
N THR A 97 6.64 -8.22 -1.14
CA THR A 97 6.67 -9.19 -0.04
C THR A 97 5.93 -8.65 1.17
N GLN A 98 5.30 -9.55 1.92
CA GLN A 98 4.60 -9.22 3.15
C GLN A 98 5.61 -8.89 4.25
N LEU A 99 5.54 -7.66 4.72
CA LEU A 99 6.34 -7.12 5.82
C LEU A 99 5.41 -6.38 6.81
N PRO A 100 5.82 -6.25 8.08
CA PRO A 100 5.10 -5.39 9.02
C PRO A 100 5.02 -3.95 8.49
N ASN A 101 3.86 -3.30 8.64
CA ASN A 101 3.62 -1.95 8.07
C ASN A 101 4.70 -0.91 8.45
N ASN A 102 5.22 -0.97 9.67
CA ASN A 102 6.20 -0.02 10.20
C ASN A 102 7.62 -0.61 10.28
N TRP A 103 7.97 -1.56 9.40
CA TRP A 103 9.24 -2.27 9.51
C TRP A 103 10.46 -1.33 9.42
N LEU A 104 10.42 -0.27 8.62
CA LEU A 104 11.50 0.71 8.49
C LEU A 104 11.67 1.55 9.77
N GLU A 105 10.57 2.04 10.31
CA GLU A 105 10.52 2.88 11.50
C GLU A 105 10.97 2.09 12.73
N VAL A 106 10.40 0.90 12.92
CA VAL A 106 10.75 0.03 14.04
C VAL A 106 12.22 -0.38 13.95
N SER A 107 12.72 -0.77 12.77
CA SER A 107 14.15 -1.09 12.59
C SER A 107 15.05 0.07 13.01
N LYS A 108 14.72 1.29 12.56
CA LYS A 108 15.48 2.50 12.92
C LYS A 108 15.47 2.77 14.42
N ILE A 109 14.34 2.53 15.10
CA ILE A 109 14.24 2.69 16.56
C ILE A 109 15.10 1.65 17.28
N PHE A 110 15.04 0.38 16.84
CA PHE A 110 15.81 -0.71 17.44
C PHE A 110 17.32 -0.52 17.29
N LEU A 111 17.79 -0.18 16.09
CA LEU A 111 19.19 0.10 15.81
C LEU A 111 19.69 1.38 16.51
N LYS A 112 18.80 2.26 16.96
CA LYS A 112 19.20 3.47 17.70
C LYS A 112 19.23 3.29 19.22
N HIS A 113 18.25 2.57 19.77
CA HIS A 113 18.01 2.53 21.23
C HIS A 113 18.23 1.15 21.85
N PHE A 114 18.19 0.10 21.04
CA PHE A 114 18.17 -1.29 21.50
C PHE A 114 19.30 -2.14 20.88
N VAL A 115 20.36 -1.53 20.35
CA VAL A 115 21.51 -2.23 19.74
C VAL A 115 22.06 -3.36 20.62
N GLN A 116 22.17 -3.13 21.93
CA GLN A 116 22.72 -4.11 22.87
C GLN A 116 21.84 -5.35 23.08
N ASP A 117 20.55 -5.29 22.70
CA ASP A 117 19.63 -6.43 22.81
C ASP A 117 19.53 -7.22 21.48
N LEU A 118 20.15 -6.74 20.40
CA LEU A 118 20.14 -7.44 19.11
C LEU A 118 20.99 -8.71 19.17
N ILE A 119 20.53 -9.75 18.47
CA ILE A 119 21.23 -11.04 18.36
C ILE A 119 22.34 -10.94 17.30
N ASP A 120 22.01 -10.34 16.15
CA ASP A 120 22.86 -10.26 14.98
C ASP A 120 23.69 -8.95 14.96
N ASN A 121 24.65 -8.87 14.04
CA ASN A 121 25.49 -7.69 13.87
C ASN A 121 24.69 -6.50 13.28
N GLU A 122 24.87 -5.31 13.86
CA GLU A 122 24.21 -4.07 13.45
C GLU A 122 24.45 -3.72 11.98
N ASP A 123 25.70 -3.82 11.50
CA ASP A 123 26.09 -3.45 10.15
C ASP A 123 25.43 -4.36 9.10
N VAL A 124 25.30 -5.65 9.42
CA VAL A 124 24.66 -6.64 8.54
C VAL A 124 23.16 -6.36 8.43
N LEU A 125 22.49 -6.08 9.55
CA LEU A 125 21.07 -5.73 9.55
C LEU A 125 20.82 -4.42 8.80
N LEU A 126 21.64 -3.40 9.03
CA LEU A 126 21.56 -2.11 8.33
C LEU A 126 21.66 -2.29 6.82
N LYS A 127 22.65 -3.07 6.37
CA LYS A 127 22.83 -3.38 4.95
C LYS A 127 21.60 -4.07 4.37
N LEU A 128 21.10 -5.14 5.00
CA LEU A 128 19.94 -5.88 4.50
C LEU A 128 18.66 -5.02 4.44
N ILE A 129 18.42 -4.19 5.46
CA ILE A 129 17.29 -3.25 5.50
C ILE A 129 17.39 -2.24 4.36
N GLN A 130 18.60 -1.71 4.12
CA GLN A 130 18.85 -0.73 3.06
C GLN A 130 18.66 -1.36 1.68
N ASP A 131 19.26 -2.53 1.45
CA ASP A 131 19.14 -3.26 0.18
C ASP A 131 17.67 -3.61 -0.11
N LEU A 132 16.91 -4.08 0.90
CA LEU A 132 15.49 -4.38 0.77
C LEU A 132 14.66 -3.13 0.45
N LYS A 133 14.94 -1.99 1.11
CA LYS A 133 14.28 -0.70 0.83
C LYS A 133 14.53 -0.27 -0.62
N GLU A 134 15.77 -0.39 -1.08
CA GLU A 134 16.16 0.05 -2.42
C GLU A 134 15.47 -0.78 -3.52
N ILE A 135 15.47 -2.10 -3.39
CA ILE A 135 14.78 -2.98 -4.34
C ILE A 135 13.28 -2.66 -4.38
N ARG A 136 12.65 -2.46 -3.22
CA ARG A 136 11.23 -2.11 -3.14
C ARG A 136 10.94 -0.75 -3.77
N LEU A 137 11.83 0.23 -3.61
CA LEU A 137 11.72 1.53 -4.28
C LEU A 137 11.85 1.41 -5.81
N VAL A 138 12.78 0.59 -6.31
CA VAL A 138 12.93 0.32 -7.74
C VAL A 138 11.69 -0.37 -8.29
N LYS A 139 11.17 -1.38 -7.59
CA LYS A 139 9.93 -2.08 -7.95
C LYS A 139 8.73 -1.14 -7.97
N LEU A 140 8.58 -0.31 -6.93
CA LEU A 140 7.55 0.72 -6.87
C LEU A 140 7.63 1.62 -8.08
N ARG A 141 8.82 2.16 -8.40
CA ARG A 141 9.04 3.00 -9.59
C ARG A 141 8.64 2.31 -10.90
N LYS A 142 9.01 1.04 -11.08
CA LYS A 142 8.59 0.24 -12.25
C LYS A 142 7.07 0.08 -12.32
N GLY A 143 6.42 -0.13 -11.18
CA GLY A 143 4.96 -0.21 -11.08
C GLY A 143 4.24 1.05 -11.54
N LEU A 144 4.90 2.22 -11.45
CA LEU A 144 4.32 3.49 -11.89
C LEU A 144 4.35 3.73 -13.38
N ASN A 145 5.20 3.02 -14.10
CA ASN A 145 5.19 3.12 -15.55
C ASN A 145 3.89 2.53 -16.12
N ASN A 146 3.21 1.69 -15.33
CA ASN A 146 1.95 1.03 -15.68
C ASN A 146 0.73 1.66 -14.98
N LEU A 147 0.79 2.96 -14.64
CA LEU A 147 -0.34 3.65 -14.00
C LEU A 147 -1.55 3.71 -14.95
N ASN A 148 -2.59 2.95 -14.61
CA ASN A 148 -3.92 3.11 -15.18
C ASN A 148 -4.72 4.07 -14.30
N GLU A 149 -5.59 4.86 -14.93
CA GLU A 149 -6.37 5.90 -14.26
C GLU A 149 -7.34 5.39 -13.21
N ILE A 150 -7.90 4.19 -13.42
CA ILE A 150 -9.05 3.69 -12.65
C ILE A 150 -8.61 2.88 -11.42
N ASN A 151 -7.44 2.24 -11.45
CA ASN A 151 -7.02 1.39 -10.33
C ASN A 151 -5.51 1.34 -10.16
N LEU A 152 -5.07 1.73 -8.96
CA LEU A 152 -3.71 1.55 -8.48
C LEU A 152 -3.77 0.71 -7.20
N GLY A 153 -3.55 -0.60 -7.34
CA GLY A 153 -3.54 -1.53 -6.21
C GLY A 153 -2.12 -1.82 -5.74
N PHE A 154 -1.63 -1.06 -4.77
CA PHE A 154 -0.42 -1.43 -4.04
C PHE A 154 -0.79 -2.10 -2.72
N ASN A 155 -0.43 -3.37 -2.59
CA ASN A 155 -0.55 -4.11 -1.35
C ASN A 155 0.80 -4.13 -0.62
N ASP A 156 0.75 -4.27 0.70
CA ASP A 156 1.92 -4.55 1.54
C ASP A 156 3.06 -3.52 1.44
N LEU A 157 2.72 -2.23 1.34
CA LEU A 157 3.67 -1.11 1.44
C LEU A 157 3.79 -0.60 2.87
N SER A 158 5.00 -0.14 3.22
CA SER A 158 5.27 0.52 4.49
C SER A 158 4.79 1.98 4.49
N LEU A 159 4.50 2.51 5.68
CA LEU A 159 4.09 3.91 5.84
C LEU A 159 5.15 4.90 5.34
N MET A 160 6.44 4.64 5.59
CA MET A 160 7.54 5.45 5.04
C MET A 160 7.56 5.42 3.51
N GLU A 161 7.41 4.24 2.90
CA GLU A 161 7.41 4.05 1.44
C GLU A 161 6.24 4.81 0.80
N ILE A 162 5.04 4.69 1.39
CA ILE A 162 3.85 5.42 0.95
C ILE A 162 4.10 6.93 1.04
N ASN A 163 4.67 7.40 2.15
CA ASN A 163 4.86 8.84 2.34
C ASN A 163 5.90 9.46 1.41
N GLU A 164 6.98 8.74 1.09
CA GLU A 164 7.99 9.19 0.11
C GLU A 164 7.35 9.40 -1.28
N PHE A 165 6.37 8.57 -1.63
CA PHE A 165 5.85 8.52 -2.99
C PHE A 165 4.48 9.21 -3.18
N ARG A 166 3.71 9.36 -2.10
CA ARG A 166 2.40 10.04 -2.05
C ARG A 166 2.33 11.41 -2.75
N PRO A 167 3.26 12.37 -2.56
CA PRO A 167 3.11 13.70 -3.15
C PRO A 167 3.17 13.65 -4.68
N PHE A 168 3.98 12.73 -5.23
CA PHE A 168 4.09 12.54 -6.67
C PHE A 168 2.80 11.93 -7.25
N ILE A 169 2.30 10.81 -6.70
CA ILE A 169 1.05 10.18 -7.21
C ILE A 169 -0.10 11.15 -7.16
N SER A 170 -0.29 11.81 -6.01
CA SER A 170 -1.47 12.64 -5.76
C SER A 170 -1.55 13.77 -6.78
N ARG A 171 -0.40 14.31 -7.20
CA ARG A 171 -0.31 15.34 -8.23
C ARG A 171 -0.57 14.79 -9.63
N VAL A 172 0.04 13.67 -10.00
CA VAL A 172 -0.10 13.07 -11.34
C VAL A 172 -1.53 12.58 -11.56
N MET A 173 -2.07 11.77 -10.64
CA MET A 173 -3.44 11.26 -10.71
C MET A 173 -4.46 12.40 -10.63
N GLY A 174 -4.20 13.43 -9.81
CA GLY A 174 -5.04 14.63 -9.77
C GLY A 174 -5.06 15.42 -11.08
N ASN A 175 -4.02 15.34 -11.91
CA ASN A 175 -4.01 15.93 -13.24
C ASN A 175 -4.67 15.00 -14.27
N LEU A 176 -4.39 13.70 -14.25
CA LEU A 176 -5.04 12.71 -15.13
C LEU A 176 -6.56 12.75 -14.98
N ALA A 177 -7.06 12.75 -13.74
CA ALA A 177 -8.48 12.85 -13.45
C ALA A 177 -9.12 14.17 -13.95
N LYS A 178 -8.36 15.28 -13.96
CA LYS A 178 -8.83 16.56 -14.53
C LYS A 178 -8.93 16.50 -16.04
N PHE A 179 -7.95 15.89 -16.71
CA PHE A 179 -7.96 15.73 -18.18
C PHE A 179 -9.16 14.90 -18.64
N GLN A 180 -9.46 13.82 -17.93
CA GLN A 180 -10.59 12.97 -18.25
C GLN A 180 -11.93 13.63 -17.97
N LYS A 181 -12.03 14.35 -16.85
CA LYS A 181 -13.20 15.19 -16.61
C LYS A 181 -13.39 16.26 -17.69
N SER A 182 -12.33 16.82 -18.29
CA SER A 182 -12.49 17.72 -19.43
C SER A 182 -12.96 17.02 -20.70
N LEU A 183 -12.47 15.80 -20.98
CA LEU A 183 -12.92 14.98 -22.12
C LEU A 183 -14.43 14.66 -22.02
N GLU A 184 -14.89 14.21 -20.85
CA GLU A 184 -16.31 13.91 -20.60
C GLU A 184 -17.21 15.15 -20.78
N ASN A 185 -16.71 16.34 -20.45
CA ASN A 185 -17.47 17.58 -20.62
C ASN A 185 -17.55 18.03 -22.09
N GLU A 186 -16.58 17.70 -22.95
CA GLU A 186 -16.61 18.04 -24.38
C GLU A 186 -17.60 17.13 -25.14
N GLU A 187 -17.64 15.83 -24.81
CA GLU A 187 -18.63 14.89 -25.39
C GLU A 187 -20.07 15.19 -24.96
N GLY A 188 -20.28 15.92 -23.86
CA GLY A 188 -21.59 16.33 -23.37
C GLY A 188 -22.18 17.59 -24.01
N VAL A 189 -21.41 18.33 -24.81
CA VAL A 189 -21.84 19.61 -25.40
C VAL A 189 -22.32 19.47 -26.86
N GLU A 190 -22.00 18.38 -27.56
CA GLU A 190 -22.39 18.19 -28.98
C GLU A 190 -23.82 17.66 -29.21
N ASN A 191 -24.71 17.65 -28.21
CA ASN A 191 -26.04 17.01 -28.34
C ASN A 191 -27.26 17.93 -28.15
N TYR A 192 -27.12 19.23 -28.40
CA TYR A 192 -28.24 20.17 -28.44
C TYR A 192 -28.03 21.21 -29.54
N ASP A 193 -28.31 20.86 -30.80
CA ASP A 193 -28.56 21.85 -31.87
C ASP A 193 -29.20 21.20 -33.11
N ASP A 194 -30.20 20.33 -32.92
CA ASP A 194 -31.11 19.98 -34.03
C ASP A 194 -32.55 19.80 -33.51
N ALA A 195 -33.17 20.92 -33.18
CA ALA A 195 -34.62 21.02 -33.12
C ALA A 195 -35.06 21.89 -34.30
N GLU A 196 -35.06 21.30 -35.50
CA GLU A 196 -35.87 21.80 -36.60
C GLU A 196 -37.34 21.73 -36.18
N ASP A 197 -37.95 22.90 -36.04
CA ASP A 197 -39.37 23.16 -35.88
C ASP A 197 -40.09 22.93 -37.23
N PRO A 198 -41.03 21.98 -37.35
CA PRO A 198 -41.98 21.99 -38.43
C PRO A 198 -43.35 22.36 -37.85
N GLY A 199 -43.73 23.61 -38.08
CA GLY A 199 -45.12 24.02 -38.02
C GLY A 199 -45.96 23.36 -39.12
N ASP A 200 -47.27 23.42 -38.88
CA ASP A 200 -48.39 23.34 -39.82
C ASP A 200 -49.06 21.98 -40.10
N ASP A 201 -50.25 21.87 -39.50
CA ASP A 201 -51.53 21.51 -40.11
C ASP A 201 -51.79 20.10 -40.63
N ASN A 202 -52.60 19.35 -39.88
CA ASN A 202 -53.55 18.39 -40.45
C ASN A 202 -54.86 18.36 -39.66
N ALA A 203 -55.90 18.94 -40.27
CA ALA A 203 -57.30 18.71 -39.97
C ALA A 203 -57.96 18.03 -41.18
N TYR A 204 -59.00 17.23 -40.90
CA TYR A 204 -59.80 16.36 -41.79
C TYR A 204 -59.13 15.03 -42.18
N ASP A 205 -59.80 13.89 -42.22
CA ASP A 205 -61.10 13.41 -41.72
C ASP A 205 -61.10 11.89 -41.99
N ASP A 206 -61.90 11.19 -41.20
CA ASP A 206 -62.72 10.04 -41.60
C ASP A 206 -62.16 8.61 -41.83
N ASP A 207 -62.94 7.73 -41.20
CA ASP A 207 -63.34 6.36 -41.56
C ASP A 207 -62.54 5.17 -41.02
N ASP A 208 -63.07 4.64 -39.91
CA ASP A 208 -63.65 3.29 -39.78
C ASP A 208 -62.91 2.12 -40.48
N ASP A 209 -62.41 1.17 -39.69
CA ASP A 209 -63.12 -0.12 -39.52
C ASP A 209 -62.34 -1.08 -38.61
N ASP A 210 -63.13 -1.84 -37.86
CA ASP A 210 -62.80 -2.90 -36.91
C ASP A 210 -61.83 -3.98 -37.44
N ASP A 211 -61.03 -4.55 -36.54
CA ASP A 211 -61.23 -5.95 -36.10
C ASP A 211 -60.08 -6.44 -35.21
N ASP A 212 -60.43 -6.74 -33.96
CA ASP A 212 -59.70 -7.59 -33.03
C ASP A 212 -59.46 -8.98 -33.63
N LEU A 213 -58.22 -9.49 -33.65
CA LEU A 213 -57.98 -10.91 -33.39
C LEU A 213 -56.60 -11.17 -32.77
N ASP A 214 -56.64 -11.64 -31.53
CA ASP A 214 -55.62 -12.40 -30.81
C ASP A 214 -54.88 -13.42 -31.69
N ASN A 215 -53.57 -13.60 -31.46
CA ASN A 215 -53.10 -14.93 -31.05
C ASN A 215 -51.73 -14.93 -30.36
N ARG A 216 -51.72 -15.46 -29.14
CA ARG A 216 -50.54 -15.81 -28.37
C ARG A 216 -49.98 -17.17 -28.80
N ASN A 217 -48.67 -17.19 -29.04
CA ASN A 217 -47.69 -18.09 -28.42
C ASN A 217 -47.80 -19.61 -28.66
N THR A 218 -46.79 -20.19 -29.34
CA THR A 218 -46.24 -21.53 -29.03
C THR A 218 -44.77 -21.55 -29.48
N SER A 219 -43.77 -21.63 -28.60
CA SER A 219 -43.29 -22.79 -27.84
C SER A 219 -42.27 -23.67 -28.59
N THR A 220 -41.24 -24.07 -27.84
CA THR A 220 -40.28 -25.18 -28.06
C THR A 220 -39.18 -24.95 -29.12
N GLY A 221 -37.91 -25.31 -28.93
CA GLY A 221 -37.23 -26.07 -27.88
C GLY A 221 -36.08 -26.90 -28.50
N GLY A 222 -34.94 -26.99 -27.80
CA GLY A 222 -33.87 -27.99 -28.03
C GLY A 222 -32.60 -27.45 -28.71
N ARG A 223 -31.44 -27.33 -28.01
CA ARG A 223 -30.41 -28.38 -27.73
C ARG A 223 -29.68 -28.82 -29.01
N LYS A 224 -28.35 -28.89 -29.15
CA LYS A 224 -27.21 -29.06 -28.22
C LYS A 224 -25.87 -28.93 -29.00
N ASP A 225 -24.81 -28.60 -28.25
CA ASP A 225 -23.41 -29.08 -28.33
C ASP A 225 -22.65 -29.18 -29.67
N SER A 226 -21.45 -28.58 -29.73
CA SER A 226 -20.18 -29.34 -29.88
C SER A 226 -18.91 -28.47 -29.84
N THR A 227 -18.06 -28.76 -28.84
CA THR A 227 -16.57 -28.93 -28.87
C THR A 227 -15.63 -27.86 -29.45
N MET A 228 -14.82 -27.29 -28.53
CA MET A 228 -13.37 -27.51 -28.32
C MET A 228 -12.41 -27.45 -29.54
N ALA A 229 -11.49 -26.49 -29.50
CA ALA A 229 -10.18 -26.55 -30.16
C ALA A 229 -9.14 -25.76 -29.33
N GLU A 230 -8.10 -26.47 -28.90
CA GLU A 230 -6.85 -25.96 -28.31
C GLU A 230 -6.00 -25.27 -29.39
N ALA A 231 -5.25 -24.23 -29.00
CA ALA A 231 -4.09 -23.74 -29.72
C ALA A 231 -2.97 -23.49 -28.70
N ASN A 232 -1.92 -24.30 -28.80
CA ASN A 232 -0.61 -24.05 -28.20
C ASN A 232 0.15 -23.11 -29.13
N ASP A 233 0.84 -22.11 -28.55
CA ASP A 233 1.94 -21.42 -29.22
C ASP A 233 3.14 -21.44 -28.28
N ASP A 234 4.19 -22.08 -28.76
CA ASP A 234 5.54 -22.12 -28.21
C ASP A 234 6.21 -20.74 -28.42
N ILE A 235 6.82 -20.16 -27.39
CA ILE A 235 7.77 -19.06 -27.53
C ILE A 235 9.02 -19.37 -26.71
N ASP A 236 10.13 -19.33 -27.44
CA ASP A 236 11.47 -19.78 -27.09
C ASP A 236 12.14 -19.01 -25.93
N ASP A 237 12.99 -19.77 -25.24
CA ASP A 237 14.02 -19.31 -24.30
C ASP A 237 15.08 -18.44 -25.01
N GLU A 238 15.34 -17.23 -24.49
CA GLU A 238 16.61 -16.54 -24.68
C GLU A 238 17.17 -16.09 -23.32
N ASP A 239 18.18 -16.84 -22.86
CA ASP A 239 19.13 -16.47 -21.82
C ASP A 239 19.88 -15.19 -22.24
N MET A 240 19.91 -14.19 -21.35
CA MET A 240 20.85 -13.07 -21.45
C MET A 240 21.41 -12.75 -20.07
N GLU A 241 22.55 -13.38 -19.76
CA GLU A 241 23.50 -12.91 -18.75
C GLU A 241 23.96 -11.50 -19.10
N MET A 242 23.88 -10.56 -18.16
CA MET A 242 24.83 -9.44 -18.07
C MET A 242 24.96 -8.98 -16.61
N GLU A 243 26.11 -9.32 -16.05
CA GLU A 243 26.76 -8.66 -14.92
C GLU A 243 27.03 -7.17 -15.23
N ASP A 244 27.46 -6.43 -14.21
CA ASP A 244 27.98 -5.06 -14.24
C ASP A 244 26.98 -3.89 -14.20
N ILE A 245 26.40 -3.63 -13.01
CA ILE A 245 26.34 -2.25 -12.46
C ILE A 245 26.57 -2.32 -10.94
N VAL A 246 27.82 -2.53 -10.54
CA VAL A 246 28.31 -2.12 -9.21
C VAL A 246 29.24 -0.93 -9.47
N ASN A 247 28.75 0.29 -9.18
CA ASN A 247 29.51 1.47 -8.74
C ASN A 247 28.71 2.74 -9.02
N GLU A 248 27.89 3.16 -8.05
CA GLU A 248 27.82 4.54 -7.55
C GLU A 248 26.71 4.63 -6.49
N PHE A 249 26.82 5.61 -5.58
CA PHE A 249 25.92 5.94 -4.47
C PHE A 249 26.30 5.43 -3.07
N GLU A 250 27.43 5.96 -2.59
CA GLU A 250 27.52 6.45 -1.19
C GLU A 250 26.89 7.86 -1.10
N LEU A 251 25.88 8.02 -0.24
CA LEU A 251 25.60 9.13 0.71
C LEU A 251 24.10 9.26 1.04
#